data_AF-A0A2S2Q584-F1
#
_entry.id   AF-A0A2S2Q584-F1
#
_cell.length_a   1.000
_cell.length_b   1.000
_cell.length_c   1.000
_cell.angle_alpha   90.00
_cell.angle_beta   90.00
_cell.angle_gamma   90.00
#
_symmetry.space_group_name_H-M   'P 1'
#
loop_
_entity.id
_entity.type
_entity.pdbx_description
1 polymer ?
#
loop_
_entity_poly.entity_id
_entity_poly.type
_entity_poly.pdbx_seq_one_letter_code
_entity_poly.pdbx_strand_id
1 'polypeptide(L)'
;MDYICPDINHLVACFTCGSQALPPYRLCESGHVGCRPCSAYLRTCLCTQRYVSNAHYVFDALVSALLLKCKYAAAFGGRGGDGETCDGRWFDVQQLRDHYRDGCTRNAYTCPLTGCGRADRIDTVVEHYEAEHDVRTPPPAEHSEHDEMVIRLPITSEDKEEVYKIFNGYFMFSTSAENGTEPDRSMKLTIRNINPTDPLQYTCCADAYENELLVRLTVTHTTSDEFELVRWLSATSGPAVFVFIFNTS
;
A
#
# COMPACT_ATOMS: atom_id res chain seq x y z
N MET A 1 -24.94 28.09 -14.37
CA MET A 1 -24.97 26.61 -14.34
C MET A 1 -23.56 26.18 -14.05
N ASP A 2 -23.17 26.26 -12.77
CA ASP A 2 -21.84 25.86 -12.33
C ASP A 2 -21.89 24.38 -11.99
N TYR A 3 -21.95 23.54 -13.01
CA TYR A 3 -21.63 22.12 -12.84
C TYR A 3 -20.14 22.07 -12.60
N ILE A 4 -19.79 22.15 -11.31
CA ILE A 4 -18.46 21.97 -10.74
C ILE A 4 -17.84 20.77 -11.45
N CYS A 5 -16.82 21.02 -12.27
CA CYS A 5 -15.96 19.98 -12.79
C CYS A 5 -15.51 19.16 -11.57
N PRO A 6 -15.83 17.85 -11.47
CA PRO A 6 -15.35 17.05 -10.37
C PRO A 6 -13.83 17.26 -10.31
N ASP A 7 -13.32 17.56 -9.10
CA ASP A 7 -11.91 17.86 -8.87
C ASP A 7 -11.09 16.90 -9.74
N ILE A 8 -10.32 17.42 -10.70
CA ILE A 8 -9.63 16.60 -11.72
C ILE A 8 -8.80 15.50 -11.05
N ASN A 9 -8.35 15.73 -9.82
CA ASN A 9 -7.65 14.74 -9.00
C ASN A 9 -8.49 13.51 -8.64
N HIS A 10 -9.82 13.62 -8.56
CA HIS A 10 -10.74 12.50 -8.37
C HIS A 10 -10.86 11.65 -9.64
N LEU A 11 -10.84 12.27 -10.83
CA LEU A 11 -10.91 11.55 -12.09
C LEU A 11 -9.72 10.61 -12.27
N VAL A 12 -8.54 11.03 -11.80
CA VAL A 12 -7.29 10.27 -11.93
C VAL A 12 -6.97 9.44 -10.67
N ALA A 13 -7.85 9.41 -9.68
CA ALA A 13 -7.64 8.61 -8.48
C ALA A 13 -8.00 7.15 -8.72
N CYS A 14 -7.14 6.23 -8.30
CA CYS A 14 -7.46 4.81 -8.26
C CYS A 14 -8.68 4.59 -7.36
N PHE A 15 -9.71 3.91 -7.83
CA PHE A 15 -10.92 3.70 -7.02
C PHE A 15 -10.70 2.70 -5.89
N THR A 16 -9.80 1.74 -6.08
CA THR A 16 -9.49 0.77 -5.04
C THR A 16 -8.69 1.38 -3.90
N CYS A 17 -7.86 2.38 -4.22
CA CYS A 17 -6.77 2.76 -3.34
C CYS A 17 -6.68 4.27 -3.10
N GLY A 18 -7.46 5.07 -3.81
CA GLY A 18 -7.47 6.53 -3.69
C GLY A 18 -6.19 7.24 -4.18
N SER A 19 -5.10 6.51 -4.45
CA SER A 19 -3.86 7.11 -4.93
C SER A 19 -4.04 7.76 -6.31
N GLN A 20 -3.33 8.87 -6.54
CA GLN A 20 -3.29 9.48 -7.87
C GLN A 20 -2.57 8.53 -8.84
N ALA A 21 -3.33 8.01 -9.80
CA ALA A 21 -2.80 7.21 -10.90
C ALA A 21 -2.42 8.12 -12.06
N LEU A 22 -1.39 7.74 -12.80
CA LEU A 22 -0.99 8.38 -14.06
C LEU A 22 -1.19 7.36 -15.19
N PRO A 23 -1.34 7.80 -16.45
CA PRO A 23 -1.36 6.90 -17.59
C PRO A 23 -0.17 5.91 -17.57
N PRO A 24 -0.27 4.73 -18.21
CA PRO A 24 -1.46 4.19 -18.86
C PRO A 24 -2.50 3.71 -17.84
N TYR A 25 -3.75 4.11 -18.01
CA TYR A 25 -4.85 3.73 -17.13
C TYR A 25 -5.45 2.38 -17.53
N ARG A 26 -5.66 1.52 -16.53
CA ARG A 26 -6.58 0.38 -16.63
C ARG A 26 -7.86 0.73 -15.90
N LEU A 27 -9.00 0.49 -16.54
CA LEU A 27 -10.31 0.70 -15.94
C LEU A 27 -10.93 -0.65 -15.55
N CYS A 28 -11.80 -0.68 -14.55
CA CYS A 28 -12.67 -1.85 -14.34
C CYS A 28 -13.87 -1.83 -15.30
N GLU A 29 -14.66 -2.91 -15.34
CA GLU A 29 -15.86 -3.01 -16.18
C GLU A 29 -16.91 -1.93 -15.87
N SER A 30 -16.92 -1.36 -14.65
CA SER A 30 -17.74 -0.18 -14.28
C SER A 30 -17.10 1.17 -14.63
N GLY A 31 -15.91 1.21 -15.25
CA GLY A 31 -15.22 2.44 -15.65
C GLY A 31 -14.39 3.11 -14.55
N HIS A 32 -14.17 2.47 -13.40
CA HIS A 32 -13.32 3.02 -12.34
C HIS A 32 -11.83 2.89 -12.66
N VAL A 33 -11.05 3.92 -12.34
CA VAL A 33 -9.59 3.91 -12.54
C VAL A 33 -8.91 2.93 -11.58
N GLY A 34 -8.03 2.08 -12.11
CA GLY A 34 -7.06 1.31 -11.36
C GLY A 34 -5.65 1.85 -11.57
N CYS A 35 -4.91 2.11 -10.48
CA CYS A 35 -3.47 2.33 -10.60
C CYS A 35 -2.77 1.04 -11.07
N ARG A 36 -1.57 1.18 -11.61
CA ARG A 36 -0.78 0.05 -12.12
C ARG A 36 -0.60 -1.06 -11.06
N PRO A 37 -0.27 -0.78 -9.79
CA PRO A 37 -0.22 -1.83 -8.76
C PRO A 37 -1.56 -2.55 -8.55
N CYS A 38 -2.65 -1.82 -8.25
CA CYS A 38 -3.94 -2.45 -7.99
C CYS A 38 -4.45 -3.29 -9.17
N SER A 39 -4.32 -2.80 -10.39
CA SER A 39 -4.75 -3.52 -11.60
C SER A 39 -3.79 -4.64 -12.05
N ALA A 40 -2.62 -4.77 -11.43
CA ALA A 40 -1.69 -5.88 -11.66
C ALA A 40 -1.88 -7.00 -10.62
N TYR A 41 -2.11 -6.66 -9.35
CA TYR A 41 -2.18 -7.63 -8.25
C TYR A 41 -3.60 -8.04 -7.87
N LEU A 42 -4.59 -7.18 -8.09
CA LEU A 42 -5.99 -7.49 -7.82
C LEU A 42 -6.69 -7.87 -9.12
N ARG A 43 -7.46 -8.96 -9.07
CA ARG A 43 -8.31 -9.38 -10.20
C ARG A 43 -9.50 -8.44 -10.39
N THR A 44 -9.94 -7.82 -9.30
CA THR A 44 -11.14 -6.99 -9.23
C THR A 44 -10.82 -5.63 -8.59
N CYS A 45 -11.55 -4.62 -9.03
CA CYS A 45 -11.63 -3.32 -8.39
C CYS A 45 -12.44 -3.42 -7.09
N LEU A 46 -12.31 -2.44 -6.19
CA LEU A 46 -13.12 -2.33 -4.96
C LEU A 46 -14.64 -2.38 -5.22
N CYS A 47 -15.10 -1.94 -6.39
CA CYS A 47 -16.50 -2.13 -6.81
C CYS A 47 -16.88 -3.57 -7.20
N THR A 48 -16.02 -4.56 -6.93
CA THR A 48 -16.11 -5.99 -7.26
C THR A 48 -16.03 -6.35 -8.75
N GLN A 49 -16.01 -5.36 -9.66
CA GLN A 49 -15.85 -5.61 -11.09
C GLN A 49 -14.41 -5.90 -11.49
N ARG A 50 -14.22 -6.68 -12.56
CA ARG A 50 -12.88 -7.03 -13.06
C ARG A 50 -12.19 -5.85 -13.72
N TYR A 51 -10.87 -5.82 -13.65
CA TYR A 51 -10.07 -4.89 -14.45
C TYR A 51 -10.03 -5.33 -15.92
N VAL A 52 -10.23 -4.38 -16.83
CA VAL A 52 -10.01 -4.58 -18.26
C VAL A 52 -8.50 -4.70 -18.50
N SER A 53 -8.11 -5.68 -19.32
CA SER A 53 -6.71 -6.06 -19.53
C SER A 53 -5.89 -5.01 -20.28
N ASN A 54 -6.53 -4.19 -21.12
CA ASN A 54 -5.88 -3.19 -21.96
C ASN A 54 -5.94 -1.79 -21.34
N ALA A 55 -4.98 -0.95 -21.71
CA ALA A 55 -4.98 0.46 -21.36
C ALA A 55 -6.13 1.20 -22.06
N HIS A 56 -6.71 2.19 -21.40
CA HIS A 56 -7.84 2.96 -21.92
C HIS A 56 -7.35 4.21 -22.67
N TYR A 57 -6.95 4.04 -23.93
CA TYR A 57 -6.31 5.07 -24.75
C TYR A 57 -7.03 6.43 -24.80
N VAL A 58 -8.37 6.45 -24.84
CA VAL A 58 -9.13 7.71 -24.87
C VAL A 58 -8.98 8.48 -23.56
N PHE A 59 -8.93 7.77 -22.44
CA PHE A 59 -8.79 8.38 -21.12
C PHE A 59 -7.35 8.81 -20.88
N ASP A 60 -6.38 8.00 -21.33
CA ASP A 60 -4.96 8.38 -21.36
C ASP A 60 -4.77 9.69 -22.12
N ALA A 61 -5.32 9.80 -23.34
CA ALA A 61 -5.21 11.00 -24.16
C ALA A 61 -5.88 12.22 -23.51
N LEU A 62 -7.06 12.03 -22.89
CA LEU A 62 -7.75 13.08 -22.16
C LEU A 62 -6.87 13.61 -21.02
N VAL A 63 -6.36 12.72 -20.16
CA VAL A 63 -5.56 13.12 -18.99
C VAL A 63 -4.21 13.69 -19.39
N SER A 64 -3.58 13.18 -20.46
CA SER A 64 -2.34 13.75 -21.00
C SER A 64 -2.50 15.19 -21.50
N ALA A 65 -3.72 15.64 -21.81
CA ALA A 65 -4.00 17.03 -22.17
C ALA A 65 -4.31 17.92 -20.95
N LEU A 66 -4.44 17.35 -19.74
CA LEU A 66 -4.70 18.07 -18.50
C LEU A 66 -3.40 18.41 -17.78
N LEU A 67 -3.49 19.41 -16.90
CA LEU A 67 -2.49 19.64 -15.87
C LEU A 67 -3.00 19.07 -14.55
N LEU A 68 -2.10 18.50 -13.77
CA LEU A 68 -2.38 17.84 -12.50
C LEU A 68 -1.52 18.46 -11.39
N LYS A 69 -2.00 18.42 -10.15
CA LYS A 69 -1.19 18.79 -8.98
C LYS A 69 -0.51 17.55 -8.39
N CYS A 70 0.60 17.79 -7.71
CA CYS A 70 1.25 16.79 -6.87
C CYS A 70 0.29 16.31 -5.76
N LYS A 71 0.16 14.99 -5.56
CA LYS A 71 -0.69 14.38 -4.53
C LYS A 71 -0.27 14.76 -3.11
N TYR A 72 1.00 15.14 -2.91
CA TYR A 72 1.52 15.64 -1.63
C TYR A 72 1.33 17.15 -1.43
N ALA A 73 0.67 17.85 -2.36
CA ALA A 73 0.45 19.29 -2.26
C ALA A 73 -0.60 19.67 -1.19
N ALA A 74 -1.59 18.81 -0.92
CA ALA A 74 -2.71 19.10 -0.02
C ALA A 74 -2.56 18.52 1.40
N ALA A 75 -1.65 17.57 1.62
CA ALA A 75 -1.61 16.75 2.85
C ALA A 75 -1.19 17.51 4.13
N PHE A 76 -0.66 18.74 4.03
CA PHE A 76 -0.27 19.53 5.20
C PHE A 76 -0.71 20.98 5.04
N GLY A 77 -1.97 21.24 5.40
CA GLY A 77 -2.43 22.60 5.67
C GLY A 77 -1.63 23.20 6.83
N GLY A 78 -0.70 24.10 6.50
CA GLY A 78 -0.10 25.02 7.47
C GLY A 78 0.89 24.41 8.44
N ARG A 79 2.12 24.19 7.98
CA ARG A 79 3.35 24.50 8.75
C ARG A 79 4.50 24.54 7.75
N GLY A 80 5.03 25.74 7.53
CA GLY A 80 6.19 25.97 6.68
C GLY A 80 7.35 25.12 7.18
N GLY A 81 7.70 24.13 6.35
CA GLY A 81 9.02 23.53 6.32
C GLY A 81 9.53 23.76 4.91
N ASP A 82 10.77 24.23 4.79
CA ASP A 82 11.44 24.77 3.60
C ASP A 82 11.60 23.77 2.45
N GLY A 83 10.49 23.24 1.93
CA GLY A 83 10.41 22.33 0.81
C GLY A 83 9.54 22.91 -0.29
N GLU A 84 10.06 23.92 -0.98
CA GLU A 84 9.45 24.68 -2.10
C GLU A 84 8.98 23.80 -3.28
N THR A 85 9.25 22.48 -3.28
CA THR A 85 9.12 21.63 -4.47
C THR A 85 7.68 21.23 -4.82
N CYS A 86 6.74 21.29 -3.88
CA CYS A 86 5.36 20.83 -4.07
C CYS A 86 4.31 21.96 -4.03
N ASP A 87 4.74 23.23 -3.97
CA ASP A 87 3.88 24.38 -3.69
C ASP A 87 2.91 24.70 -4.84
N GLY A 88 1.76 24.02 -4.85
CA GLY A 88 0.59 24.37 -5.67
C GLY A 88 0.78 24.31 -7.19
N ARG A 89 1.98 23.93 -7.65
CA ARG A 89 2.34 23.87 -9.06
C ARG A 89 1.51 22.83 -9.79
N TRP A 90 1.12 23.20 -11.00
CA TRP A 90 0.48 22.33 -11.96
C TRP A 90 1.54 21.75 -12.91
N PHE A 91 1.41 20.47 -13.19
CA PHE A 91 2.34 19.69 -14.00
C PHE A 91 1.56 19.00 -15.12
N ASP A 92 2.09 18.94 -16.34
CA ASP A 92 1.62 17.94 -17.29
C ASP A 92 2.00 16.52 -16.81
N VAL A 93 1.46 15.48 -17.45
CA VAL A 93 1.69 14.09 -17.03
C VAL A 93 3.17 13.73 -17.00
N GLN A 94 3.97 14.19 -17.96
CA GLN A 94 5.39 13.85 -18.03
C GLN A 94 6.17 14.60 -16.94
N GLN A 95 5.93 15.90 -16.79
CA GLN A 95 6.50 16.72 -15.73
C GLN A 95 6.13 16.19 -14.34
N LEU A 96 4.91 15.66 -14.16
CA LEU A 96 4.47 15.12 -12.88
C LEU A 96 5.17 13.79 -12.56
N ARG A 97 5.35 12.92 -13.57
CA ARG A 97 6.19 11.72 -13.42
C ARG A 97 7.62 12.09 -13.05
N ASP A 98 8.21 13.06 -13.75
CA ASP A 98 9.58 13.50 -13.48
C ASP A 98 9.68 14.18 -12.11
N HIS A 99 8.65 14.91 -11.69
CA HIS A 99 8.55 15.46 -10.33
C HIS A 99 8.52 14.34 -9.29
N TYR A 100 7.69 13.30 -9.45
CA TYR A 100 7.70 12.17 -8.52
C TYR A 100 9.03 11.42 -8.52
N ARG A 101 9.62 11.19 -9.71
CA ARG A 101 10.88 10.46 -9.86
C ARG A 101 12.10 11.19 -9.35
N ASP A 102 12.18 12.53 -9.50
CA ASP A 102 13.41 13.27 -9.20
C ASP A 102 13.19 14.51 -8.30
N GLY A 103 12.05 15.20 -8.42
CA GLY A 103 11.85 16.54 -7.81
C GLY A 103 11.10 16.61 -6.49
N CYS A 104 10.34 15.58 -6.09
CA CYS A 104 9.45 15.66 -4.94
C CYS A 104 10.15 15.25 -3.64
N THR A 105 10.54 16.22 -2.82
CA THR A 105 11.18 15.95 -1.51
C THR A 105 10.23 15.26 -0.52
N ARG A 106 8.92 15.47 -0.70
CA ARG A 106 7.86 14.80 0.09
C ARG A 106 7.63 13.34 -0.34
N ASN A 107 8.29 12.90 -1.39
CA ASN A 107 8.23 11.53 -1.88
C ASN A 107 9.31 10.65 -1.26
N ALA A 108 10.15 11.11 -0.33
CA ALA A 108 11.19 10.27 0.29
C ALA A 108 10.61 9.34 1.36
N TYR A 109 11.10 8.10 1.40
CA TYR A 109 10.74 7.08 2.40
C TYR A 109 11.95 6.22 2.76
N THR A 110 12.26 6.15 4.06
CA THR A 110 13.35 5.32 4.58
C THR A 110 12.88 3.88 4.75
N CYS A 111 13.65 2.94 4.21
CA CYS A 111 13.42 1.52 4.37
C CYS A 111 13.35 1.14 5.86
N PRO A 112 12.27 0.47 6.32
CA PRO A 112 12.07 0.16 7.72
C PRO A 112 12.77 -1.13 8.16
N LEU A 113 13.36 -1.90 7.24
CA LEU A 113 14.08 -3.14 7.58
C LEU A 113 15.35 -2.82 8.35
N THR A 114 15.61 -3.64 9.38
CA THR A 114 16.75 -3.45 10.26
C THR A 114 18.06 -3.57 9.46
N GLY A 115 18.94 -2.58 9.61
CA GLY A 115 20.26 -2.57 8.97
C GLY A 115 20.28 -2.10 7.51
N CYS A 116 19.14 -1.82 6.87
CA CYS A 116 19.13 -1.32 5.49
C CYS A 116 19.50 0.17 5.42
N GLY A 117 18.77 1.04 6.14
CA GLY A 117 19.03 2.48 6.20
C GLY A 117 18.87 3.25 4.88
N ARG A 118 18.56 2.57 3.77
CA ARG A 118 18.37 3.19 2.46
C ARG A 118 17.09 4.02 2.45
N ALA A 119 17.19 5.23 1.89
CA ALA A 119 16.03 6.07 1.59
C ALA A 119 15.77 6.04 0.10
N ASP A 120 14.61 5.53 -0.30
CA ASP A 120 14.11 5.58 -1.68
C ASP A 120 12.86 6.45 -1.70
N ARG A 121 12.12 6.42 -2.81
CA ARG A 121 10.90 7.21 -2.96
C ARG A 121 9.67 6.37 -2.67
N ILE A 122 8.62 6.97 -2.12
CA ILE A 122 7.35 6.30 -1.76
C ILE A 122 6.79 5.51 -2.97
N ASP A 123 6.91 6.02 -4.19
CA ASP A 123 6.45 5.35 -5.42
C ASP A 123 7.38 4.26 -5.95
N THR A 124 8.67 4.28 -5.61
CA THR A 124 9.67 3.29 -6.07
C THR A 124 10.23 2.40 -4.96
N VAL A 125 9.82 2.60 -3.70
CA VAL A 125 10.35 1.86 -2.55
C VAL A 125 10.08 0.36 -2.67
N VAL A 126 8.98 0.00 -3.34
CA VAL A 126 8.65 -1.39 -3.66
C VAL A 126 9.69 -2.05 -4.58
N GLU A 127 10.27 -1.29 -5.52
CA GLU A 127 11.34 -1.77 -6.41
C GLU A 127 12.62 -2.02 -5.60
N HIS A 128 12.91 -1.17 -4.61
CA HIS A 128 13.99 -1.41 -3.67
C HIS A 128 13.77 -2.70 -2.87
N TYR A 129 12.55 -2.93 -2.38
CA TYR A 129 12.25 -4.17 -1.66
C TYR A 129 12.47 -5.40 -2.52
N GLU A 130 11.96 -5.40 -3.75
CA GLU A 130 12.11 -6.54 -4.66
C GLU A 130 13.56 -6.78 -5.11
N ALA A 131 14.39 -5.73 -5.18
CA ALA A 131 15.77 -5.83 -5.64
C ALA A 131 16.76 -6.19 -4.53
N GLU A 132 16.57 -5.67 -3.31
CA GLU A 132 17.57 -5.73 -2.24
C GLU A 132 17.16 -6.63 -1.07
N HIS A 133 15.88 -6.99 -0.95
CA HIS A 133 15.38 -7.85 0.13
C HIS A 133 14.79 -9.15 -0.43
N ASP A 134 14.85 -10.23 0.36
CA ASP A 134 14.23 -11.52 0.02
C ASP A 134 12.69 -11.43 0.14
N VAL A 135 12.05 -10.72 -0.79
CA VAL A 135 10.60 -10.55 -0.83
C VAL A 135 9.94 -11.83 -1.33
N ARG A 136 9.14 -12.44 -0.47
CA ARG A 136 8.41 -13.66 -0.77
C ARG A 136 7.00 -13.35 -1.25
N THR A 137 6.54 -14.09 -2.25
CA THR A 137 5.13 -14.06 -2.64
C THR A 137 4.49 -15.36 -2.17
N PRO A 138 3.58 -15.33 -1.18
CA PRO A 138 2.90 -16.54 -0.74
C PRO A 138 2.06 -17.12 -1.88
N PRO A 139 1.93 -18.45 -1.97
CA PRO A 139 1.07 -19.06 -2.96
C PRO A 139 -0.38 -18.59 -2.72
N PRO A 140 -1.16 -18.32 -3.78
CA PRO A 140 -2.57 -18.02 -3.63
C PRO A 140 -3.25 -19.20 -2.92
N ALA A 141 -4.02 -18.92 -1.86
CA ALA A 141 -4.69 -19.99 -1.12
C ALA A 141 -5.66 -20.72 -2.05
N GLU A 142 -5.60 -22.06 -2.05
CA GLU A 142 -6.28 -22.93 -3.02
C GLU A 142 -7.82 -22.78 -3.00
N HIS A 143 -8.36 -22.18 -1.94
CA HIS A 143 -9.80 -21.96 -1.72
C HIS A 143 -10.15 -20.60 -1.12
N SER A 144 -9.25 -19.60 -1.10
CA SER A 144 -9.62 -18.32 -0.49
C SER A 144 -10.57 -17.52 -1.39
N GLU A 145 -11.63 -17.02 -0.77
CA GLU A 145 -12.35 -15.87 -1.29
C GLU A 145 -11.32 -14.74 -1.54
N HIS A 146 -11.55 -13.91 -2.56
CA HIS A 146 -10.57 -13.01 -3.19
C HIS A 146 -9.87 -11.98 -2.28
N ASP A 147 -10.15 -12.01 -0.98
CA ASP A 147 -9.73 -11.06 0.04
C ASP A 147 -8.94 -11.69 1.19
N GLU A 148 -8.66 -13.01 1.20
CA GLU A 148 -7.89 -13.67 2.27
C GLU A 148 -6.57 -14.29 1.78
N MET A 149 -5.49 -14.07 2.54
CA MET A 149 -4.18 -14.71 2.39
C MET A 149 -3.76 -15.41 3.68
N VAL A 150 -3.24 -16.63 3.55
CA VAL A 150 -2.73 -17.42 4.68
C VAL A 150 -1.22 -17.63 4.53
N ILE A 151 -0.46 -17.32 5.59
CA ILE A 151 0.99 -17.46 5.67
C ILE A 151 1.34 -18.36 6.84
N ARG A 152 2.31 -19.25 6.61
CA ARG A 152 2.89 -20.13 7.65
C ARG A 152 4.27 -19.63 8.01
N LEU A 153 4.49 -19.34 9.28
CA LEU A 153 5.80 -18.93 9.79
C LEU A 153 6.28 -19.95 10.82
N PRO A 154 7.53 -20.39 10.78
CA PRO A 154 8.05 -21.27 11.83
C PRO A 154 8.11 -20.53 13.17
N ILE A 155 7.72 -21.20 14.24
CA ILE A 155 7.98 -20.72 15.60
C ILE A 155 9.47 -20.85 15.86
N THR A 156 10.14 -19.72 16.08
CA THR A 156 11.60 -19.64 16.25
C THR A 156 11.96 -18.87 17.51
N SER A 157 13.10 -19.23 18.12
CA SER A 157 13.69 -18.49 19.24
C SER A 157 14.65 -17.39 18.79
N GLU A 158 14.89 -17.26 17.48
CA GLU A 158 15.76 -16.24 16.91
C GLU A 158 14.94 -15.06 16.40
N ASP A 159 15.49 -13.86 16.54
CA ASP A 159 14.92 -12.67 15.93
C ASP A 159 15.02 -12.80 14.41
N LYS A 160 13.88 -12.63 13.72
CA LYS A 160 13.81 -12.79 12.27
C LYS A 160 12.89 -11.74 11.68
N GLU A 161 13.30 -11.19 10.54
CA GLU A 161 12.47 -10.32 9.71
C GLU A 161 12.29 -10.97 8.34
N GLU A 162 11.04 -11.13 7.91
CA GLU A 162 10.69 -11.62 6.57
C GLU A 162 9.72 -10.66 5.90
N VAL A 163 9.91 -10.41 4.60
CA VAL A 163 9.01 -9.53 3.83
C VAL A 163 8.19 -10.37 2.88
N TYR A 164 6.87 -10.24 2.96
CA TYR A 164 5.93 -10.87 2.06
C TYR A 164 5.19 -9.83 1.24
N LYS A 165 5.08 -10.06 -0.06
CA LYS A 165 4.21 -9.30 -0.95
C LYS A 165 2.83 -9.92 -0.93
N ILE A 166 1.85 -9.19 -0.41
CA ILE A 166 0.49 -9.69 -0.18
C ILE A 166 -0.50 -8.64 -0.66
N PHE A 167 -1.38 -9.02 -1.60
CA PHE A 167 -2.28 -8.09 -2.27
C PHE A 167 -1.52 -6.90 -2.89
N ASN A 168 -1.78 -5.68 -2.42
CA ASN A 168 -1.10 -4.44 -2.82
C ASN A 168 -0.04 -3.99 -1.80
N GLY A 169 0.10 -4.70 -0.68
CA GLY A 169 1.00 -4.39 0.43
C GLY A 169 2.30 -5.18 0.38
N TYR A 170 3.30 -4.62 1.06
CA TYR A 170 4.52 -5.33 1.43
C TYR A 170 4.48 -5.45 2.93
N PHE A 171 4.42 -6.66 3.45
CA PHE A 171 4.24 -6.92 4.87
C PHE A 171 5.54 -7.45 5.46
N MET A 172 6.09 -6.73 6.43
CA MET A 172 7.21 -7.16 7.22
C MET A 172 6.70 -7.92 8.44
N PHE A 173 7.16 -9.16 8.58
CA PHE A 173 6.90 -10.04 9.70
C PHE A 173 8.17 -10.09 10.55
N SER A 174 8.12 -9.48 11.73
CA SER A 174 9.21 -9.48 12.70
C SER A 174 8.85 -10.40 13.85
N THR A 175 9.60 -11.48 14.02
CA THR A 175 9.48 -12.40 15.14
C THR A 175 10.61 -12.15 16.11
N SER A 176 10.31 -12.07 17.41
CA SER A 176 11.35 -11.94 18.45
C SER A 176 11.03 -12.80 19.67
N ALA A 177 12.06 -13.37 20.28
CA ALA A 177 11.90 -14.05 21.56
C ALA A 177 11.72 -13.02 22.68
N GLU A 178 10.66 -13.13 23.47
CA GLU A 178 10.53 -12.33 24.70
C GLU A 178 11.27 -13.05 25.84
N ASN A 179 12.28 -12.37 26.38
CA ASN A 179 13.02 -12.85 27.55
C ASN A 179 12.15 -12.69 28.80
N GLY A 180 11.27 -13.66 29.05
CA GLY A 180 10.63 -13.86 30.35
C GLY A 180 11.57 -14.55 31.33
N THR A 181 11.47 -14.19 32.62
CA THR A 181 12.20 -14.84 33.74
C THR A 181 11.65 -16.23 34.12
N GLU A 182 10.66 -16.75 33.39
CA GLU A 182 9.96 -18.01 33.66
C GLU A 182 10.23 -19.05 32.54
N PRO A 183 10.02 -20.36 32.77
CA PRO A 183 10.35 -21.41 31.80
C PRO A 183 9.46 -21.42 30.54
N ASP A 184 8.44 -20.56 30.48
CA ASP A 184 7.53 -20.42 29.35
C ASP A 184 8.12 -19.39 28.37
N ARG A 185 8.74 -19.86 27.29
CA ARG A 185 9.28 -18.97 26.25
C ARG A 185 8.10 -18.37 25.50
N SER A 186 8.01 -17.06 25.45
CA SER A 186 7.01 -16.37 24.63
C SER A 186 7.66 -15.81 23.38
N MET A 187 6.91 -15.88 22.28
CA MET A 187 7.30 -15.36 20.98
C MET A 187 6.40 -14.19 20.65
N LYS A 188 7.01 -13.06 20.30
CA LYS A 188 6.29 -11.88 19.80
C LYS A 188 6.35 -11.86 18.28
N LEU A 189 5.19 -11.71 17.66
CA LEU A 189 5.05 -11.48 16.22
C LEU A 189 4.54 -10.07 15.99
N THR A 190 5.28 -9.28 15.22
CA THR A 190 4.84 -7.97 14.73
C THR A 190 4.68 -8.05 13.22
N ILE A 191 3.52 -7.63 12.71
CA ILE A 191 3.24 -7.58 11.28
C ILE A 191 3.00 -6.13 10.91
N ARG A 192 3.77 -5.62 9.95
CA ARG A 192 3.65 -4.23 9.50
C ARG A 192 3.55 -4.16 8.00
N ASN A 193 2.53 -3.47 7.48
CA ASN A 193 2.54 -3.08 6.08
C ASN A 193 3.59 -1.97 5.87
N ILE A 194 4.70 -2.29 5.23
CA ILE A 194 5.79 -1.36 4.94
C ILE A 194 5.63 -0.64 3.60
N ASN A 195 4.55 -0.89 2.84
CA ASN A 195 4.27 -0.12 1.64
C ASN A 195 3.56 1.21 1.99
N PRO A 196 4.25 2.37 1.91
CA PRO A 196 3.65 3.67 2.22
C PRO A 196 2.56 4.10 1.23
N THR A 197 2.47 3.45 0.06
CA THR A 197 1.43 3.73 -0.94
C THR A 197 0.23 2.82 -0.83
N ASP A 198 0.25 1.85 0.07
CA ASP A 198 -0.84 0.89 0.20
C ASP A 198 -1.96 1.46 1.09
N PRO A 199 -3.12 1.72 0.51
CA PRO A 199 -4.24 2.36 1.20
C PRO A 199 -5.34 1.33 1.55
N LEU A 200 -5.11 0.05 1.23
CA LEU A 200 -6.00 -1.02 1.63
C LEU A 200 -5.96 -1.16 3.15
N GLN A 201 -7.12 -1.44 3.71
CA GLN A 201 -7.24 -1.80 5.12
C GLN A 201 -7.21 -3.32 5.24
N TYR A 202 -6.58 -3.78 6.32
CA TYR A 202 -6.39 -5.20 6.56
C TYR A 202 -6.84 -5.56 7.97
N THR A 203 -7.44 -6.74 8.11
CA THR A 203 -7.53 -7.44 9.38
C THR A 203 -6.52 -8.57 9.41
N CYS A 204 -5.96 -8.82 10.59
CA CYS A 204 -5.00 -9.88 10.80
C CYS A 204 -5.44 -10.76 11.96
N CYS A 205 -5.41 -12.08 11.75
CA CYS A 205 -5.50 -13.08 12.81
C CYS A 205 -4.26 -13.96 12.73
N ALA A 206 -3.77 -14.43 13.88
CA ALA A 206 -2.63 -15.32 13.93
C ALA A 206 -2.88 -16.39 14.99
N ASP A 207 -2.80 -17.65 14.56
CA ASP A 207 -3.05 -18.83 15.38
C ASP A 207 -1.78 -19.68 15.45
N ALA A 208 -1.40 -20.14 16.63
CA ALA A 208 -0.33 -21.12 16.77
C ALA A 208 -0.87 -22.53 16.50
N TYR A 209 -0.20 -23.28 15.63
CA TYR A 209 -0.52 -24.67 15.32
C TYR A 209 0.76 -25.48 15.23
N GLU A 210 0.94 -26.42 16.17
CA GLU A 210 2.16 -27.22 16.32
C GLU A 210 3.40 -26.32 16.44
N ASN A 211 4.34 -26.38 15.47
CA ASN A 211 5.57 -25.58 15.45
C ASN A 211 5.49 -24.40 14.46
N GLU A 212 4.29 -24.01 14.03
CA GLU A 212 4.04 -22.94 13.07
C GLU A 212 3.04 -21.90 13.61
N LEU A 213 3.20 -20.66 13.19
CA LEU A 213 2.17 -19.62 13.26
C LEU A 213 1.44 -19.56 11.92
N LEU A 214 0.13 -19.74 11.96
CA LEU A 214 -0.77 -19.54 10.85
C LEU A 214 -1.31 -18.12 10.89
N VAL A 215 -0.80 -17.25 10.02
CA VAL A 215 -1.26 -15.87 9.90
C VAL A 215 -2.26 -15.75 8.77
N ARG A 216 -3.42 -15.17 9.07
CA ARG A 216 -4.47 -14.82 8.10
C ARG A 216 -4.56 -13.31 7.97
N LEU A 217 -4.34 -12.81 6.76
CA LEU A 217 -4.51 -11.41 6.39
C LEU A 217 -5.71 -11.29 5.45
N THR A 218 -6.67 -10.44 5.81
CA THR A 218 -7.88 -10.21 5.03
C THR A 218 -8.00 -8.74 4.65
N VAL A 219 -8.31 -8.43 3.40
CA VAL A 219 -8.65 -7.07 2.97
C VAL A 219 -10.04 -6.71 3.48
N THR A 220 -10.16 -5.63 4.24
CA THR A 220 -11.47 -5.10 4.65
C THR A 220 -11.95 -4.07 3.64
N HIS A 221 -13.07 -4.37 2.97
CA HIS A 221 -13.74 -3.40 2.11
C HIS A 221 -14.57 -2.45 2.97
N THR A 222 -14.20 -1.16 2.97
CA THR A 222 -15.10 -0.10 3.46
C THR A 222 -16.15 0.16 2.38
N THR A 223 -17.43 0.09 2.75
CA THR A 223 -18.53 0.40 1.84
C THR A 223 -18.53 1.88 1.45
N SER A 224 -19.04 2.21 0.26
CA SER A 224 -18.90 3.51 -0.44
C SER A 224 -19.18 4.76 0.38
N ASP A 225 -20.03 4.69 1.41
CA ASP A 225 -20.46 5.85 2.19
C ASP A 225 -19.41 6.30 3.24
N GLU A 226 -18.45 5.43 3.59
CA GLU A 226 -17.33 5.78 4.49
C GLU A 226 -16.08 6.27 3.75
N PHE A 227 -16.06 6.13 2.42
CA PHE A 227 -14.87 6.37 1.60
C PHE A 227 -14.47 7.85 1.56
N GLU A 228 -15.42 8.79 1.63
CA GLU A 228 -15.10 10.23 1.72
C GLU A 228 -14.45 10.61 3.06
N LEU A 229 -14.79 9.89 4.15
CA LEU A 229 -14.26 10.13 5.49
C LEU A 229 -12.86 9.50 5.67
N VAL A 230 -12.68 8.28 5.16
CA VAL A 230 -11.39 7.55 5.22
C VAL A 230 -10.31 8.25 4.39
N ARG A 231 -10.67 8.90 3.27
CA ARG A 231 -9.73 9.58 2.37
C ARG A 231 -8.97 10.75 3.01
N TRP A 232 -9.56 11.39 4.02
CA TRP A 232 -8.89 12.40 4.85
C TRP A 232 -8.00 11.79 5.93
N LEU A 233 -8.37 10.61 6.42
CA LEU A 233 -7.63 9.88 7.46
C LEU A 233 -6.48 9.04 6.89
N SER A 234 -6.50 8.61 5.63
CA SER A 234 -5.42 7.83 5.00
C SER A 234 -4.19 8.66 4.62
N ALA A 235 -4.30 9.99 4.59
CA ALA A 235 -3.13 10.87 4.62
C ALA A 235 -2.46 10.94 6.02
N THR A 236 -3.10 10.41 7.07
CA THR A 236 -2.65 10.46 8.47
C THR A 236 -2.61 9.11 9.19
N SER A 237 -3.09 8.02 8.60
CA SER A 237 -2.99 6.69 9.19
C SER A 237 -1.63 6.12 8.86
N GLY A 238 -0.82 5.93 9.90
CA GLY A 238 0.42 5.18 9.80
C GLY A 238 0.17 3.77 9.24
N PRO A 239 1.23 3.09 8.79
CA PRO A 239 1.12 1.73 8.29
C PRO A 239 0.39 0.82 9.29
N ALA A 240 -0.45 -0.09 8.80
CA ALA A 240 -1.11 -1.08 9.66
C ALA A 240 -0.04 -1.89 10.41
N VAL A 241 -0.10 -1.88 11.74
CA VAL A 241 0.78 -2.65 12.62
C VAL A 241 -0.07 -3.56 13.50
N PHE A 242 0.18 -4.85 13.43
CA PHE A 242 -0.45 -5.88 14.27
C PHE A 242 0.62 -6.49 15.17
N VAL A 243 0.29 -6.73 16.43
CA VAL A 243 1.21 -7.31 17.41
C VAL A 243 0.50 -8.47 18.10
N PHE A 244 1.15 -9.63 18.10
CA PHE A 244 0.68 -10.87 18.73
C PHE A 244 1.77 -11.40 19.66
N ILE A 245 1.36 -11.99 20.79
CA ILE A 245 2.25 -12.66 21.74
C ILE A 245 1.73 -14.08 21.92
N PHE A 246 2.59 -15.06 21.70
CA PHE A 246 2.29 -16.49 21.81
C PHE A 246 3.15 -17.11 22.90
N ASN A 247 2.56 -17.97 23.72
CA ASN A 247 3.33 -18.82 24.64
C ASN A 247 3.71 -20.10 23.92
N THR A 248 4.99 -20.46 23.95
CA THR A 248 5.51 -21.69 23.35
C THR A 248 5.76 -22.70 24.46
N SER A 249 4.82 -23.64 24.63
CA SER A 249 4.86 -24.72 25.62
C SER A 249 5.67 -25.92 25.15
#